data_AF-A0A429BJU9-F1
#
_entry.id   AF-A0A429BJU9-F1
#
_cell.length_a   1.000
_cell.length_b   1.000
_cell.length_c   1.000
_cell.angle_alpha   90.00
_cell.angle_beta   90.00
_cell.angle_gamma   90.00
#
_symmetry.space_group_name_H-M   'P 1'
#
loop_
_entity.id
_entity.type
_entity.pdbx_description
1 polymer ?
#
loop_
_entity_poly.entity_id
_entity_poly.type
_entity_poly.pdbx_seq_one_letter_code
_entity_poly.pdbx_strand_id
1 'polypeptide(L)'
;MDQVLSTITAPAPTDPVWQDAHTDYSPGHPPRPAPRGLAADDTEWSTYLQQHTPNGWLMRAGSLLETLASGRPIYLMHTTANLNAIRASGQLYQAPGCMVGALYCVLLTPGPDGLRPHNLGAWLLANKSHRDILIIEVTPEGPVPAKGIDYLRLGAVHLASYVDHRAFLTPAEDDHLRAAAMQRIRQAATVLDMLVRNACGAATPADRFLDQLAGAVPLVPFLGYAYFEAVSEYLMLHSTSPQTRACAEVGEMNTLLSKDLAFAAVDTMGQLFDLALFRPGHARLRELIGQVEPGLVDGVAEYVRRRLAHLFACVALDSSQDATAVTFAQATFDTLAWAAPGLLGQMLFRLLRTSPRYPQLYPVFEQPKATGVSAFWNTQGIPAPFNGTCPKGEIGLNMAWPAGARVWTADVSGGLLHPAEELPLTLVPRLSDLRDTALGRARFTLPNNEQRRQH
;
A
#
# COMPACT_ATOMS: atom_id res chain seq x y z
N MET A 1 51.39 -15.08 -14.29
CA MET A 1 50.59 -13.85 -14.38
C MET A 1 49.14 -14.22 -14.08
N ASP A 2 48.92 -14.75 -12.87
CA ASP A 2 47.60 -15.21 -12.43
C ASP A 2 47.27 -14.50 -11.12
N GLN A 3 46.39 -13.51 -11.20
CA GLN A 3 45.64 -13.02 -10.04
C GLN A 3 44.16 -13.25 -10.35
N VAL A 4 43.67 -14.41 -9.92
CA VAL A 4 42.25 -14.64 -9.71
C VAL A 4 41.88 -13.83 -8.46
N LEU A 5 41.46 -12.59 -8.66
CA LEU A 5 40.71 -11.81 -7.68
C LEU A 5 39.24 -11.88 -8.05
N SER A 6 38.51 -12.80 -7.41
CA SER A 6 37.06 -12.70 -7.32
C SER A 6 36.60 -13.31 -5.99
N THR A 7 36.86 -12.57 -4.91
CA THR A 7 36.12 -12.68 -3.66
C THR A 7 35.36 -11.40 -3.45
N ILE A 8 34.24 -11.24 -4.16
CA ILE A 8 33.19 -10.29 -3.75
C ILE A 8 31.88 -11.04 -3.72
N THR A 9 31.55 -11.55 -2.54
CA THR A 9 30.16 -11.73 -2.13
C THR A 9 30.11 -11.68 -0.62
N ALA A 10 30.30 -10.46 -0.09
CA ALA A 10 29.52 -10.13 1.10
C ALA A 10 28.06 -10.02 0.62
N PRO A 11 27.09 -10.71 1.21
CA PRO A 11 25.70 -10.35 1.00
C PRO A 11 25.58 -8.86 1.37
N ALA A 12 25.09 -8.05 0.44
CA ALA A 12 24.80 -6.66 0.75
C ALA A 12 23.90 -6.67 2.00
N PRO A 13 24.26 -5.94 3.09
CA PRO A 13 23.36 -5.84 4.22
C PRO A 13 22.02 -5.35 3.68
N THR A 14 20.98 -6.16 3.86
CA THR A 14 19.62 -5.76 3.51
C THR A 14 19.34 -4.46 4.24
N ASP A 15 19.05 -3.40 3.49
CA ASP A 15 18.70 -2.09 4.04
C ASP A 15 17.59 -2.29 5.09
N PRO A 16 17.87 -2.04 6.39
CA PRO A 16 16.92 -2.32 7.46
C PRO A 16 15.58 -1.61 7.27
N VAL A 17 15.57 -0.44 6.61
CA VAL A 17 14.35 0.34 6.36
C VAL A 17 13.45 -0.37 5.35
N TRP A 18 14.03 -0.95 4.29
CA TRP A 18 13.25 -1.72 3.31
C TRP A 18 12.78 -3.04 3.89
N GLN A 19 13.57 -3.69 4.75
CA GLN A 19 13.13 -4.90 5.43
C GLN A 19 11.92 -4.62 6.35
N ASP A 20 11.92 -3.52 7.11
CA ASP A 20 10.75 -3.13 7.94
C ASP A 20 9.52 -2.75 7.10
N ALA A 21 9.73 -2.13 5.93
CA ALA A 21 8.67 -1.77 5.00
C ALA A 21 8.00 -2.97 4.30
N HIS A 22 8.48 -4.21 4.52
CA HIS A 22 7.88 -5.41 3.96
C HIS A 22 7.29 -6.33 5.02
N THR A 23 6.14 -6.93 4.72
CA THR A 23 5.55 -8.03 5.49
C THR A 23 5.89 -9.34 4.80
N ASP A 24 6.50 -10.28 5.52
CA ASP A 24 6.75 -11.63 5.04
C ASP A 24 5.62 -12.56 5.49
N TYR A 25 4.90 -13.13 4.54
CA TYR A 25 3.83 -14.11 4.75
C TYR A 25 4.32 -15.56 4.64
N SER A 26 5.63 -15.78 4.49
CA SER A 26 6.20 -17.12 4.42
C SER A 26 6.01 -17.86 5.76
N PRO A 27 5.66 -19.17 5.74
CA PRO A 27 5.50 -19.94 6.97
C PRO A 27 6.75 -19.90 7.87
N GLY A 28 6.54 -19.64 9.17
CA GLY A 28 7.62 -19.66 10.16
C GLY A 28 8.52 -18.41 10.19
N HIS A 29 8.22 -17.37 9.40
CA HIS A 29 8.96 -16.11 9.50
C HIS A 29 8.65 -15.39 10.83
N PRO A 30 9.67 -14.82 11.52
CA PRO A 30 9.44 -14.06 12.73
C PRO A 30 8.55 -12.83 12.45
N PRO A 31 7.76 -12.38 13.45
CA PRO A 31 7.03 -11.13 13.36
C PRO A 31 8.00 -9.97 13.16
N ARG A 32 7.51 -8.87 12.59
CA ARG A 32 8.29 -7.64 12.48
C ARG A 32 8.57 -7.07 13.87
N PRO A 33 9.72 -6.39 14.06
CA PRO A 33 9.97 -5.62 15.28
C PRO A 33 8.84 -4.62 15.54
N ALA A 34 8.45 -4.50 16.79
CA ALA A 34 7.45 -3.54 17.26
C ALA A 34 7.97 -2.82 18.51
N PRO A 35 7.51 -1.60 18.79
CA PRO A 35 7.81 -0.90 20.05
C PRO A 35 7.46 -1.77 21.26
N ARG A 36 8.20 -1.58 22.36
CA ARG A 36 7.88 -2.22 23.64
C ARG A 36 6.66 -1.57 24.29
N GLY A 37 6.02 -2.28 25.22
CA GLY A 37 4.91 -1.75 26.02
C GLY A 37 3.54 -1.79 25.33
N LEU A 38 3.43 -2.40 24.15
CA LEU A 38 2.15 -2.66 23.49
C LEU A 38 1.36 -3.74 24.25
N ALA A 39 0.04 -3.61 24.27
CA ALA A 39 -0.85 -4.57 24.92
C ALA A 39 -1.04 -5.87 24.13
N ALA A 40 -0.75 -5.85 22.83
CA ALA A 40 -0.65 -7.03 22.00
C ALA A 40 0.54 -6.87 21.06
N ASP A 41 1.32 -7.91 20.84
CA ASP A 41 2.41 -7.89 19.86
C ASP A 41 1.93 -8.29 18.45
N ASP A 42 2.83 -8.18 17.46
CA ASP A 42 2.53 -8.57 16.08
C ASP A 42 2.24 -10.09 15.95
N THR A 43 2.75 -10.93 16.85
CA THR A 43 2.46 -12.38 16.87
C THR A 43 1.02 -12.66 17.30
N GLU A 44 0.55 -11.99 18.36
CA GLU A 44 -0.81 -12.10 18.86
C GLU A 44 -1.81 -11.60 17.82
N TRP A 45 -1.54 -10.45 17.19
CA TRP A 45 -2.37 -9.98 16.08
C TRP A 45 -2.33 -10.93 14.88
N SER A 46 -1.17 -11.42 14.48
CA SER A 46 -1.07 -12.38 13.39
C SER A 46 -1.87 -13.65 13.70
N THR A 47 -1.75 -14.19 14.91
CA THR A 47 -2.51 -15.35 15.38
C THR A 47 -4.01 -15.08 15.39
N TYR A 48 -4.44 -13.92 15.89
CA TYR A 48 -5.84 -13.51 15.88
C TYR A 48 -6.38 -13.43 14.45
N LEU A 49 -5.72 -12.65 13.58
CA LEU A 49 -6.18 -12.42 12.21
C LEU A 49 -6.24 -13.72 11.41
N GLN A 50 -5.23 -14.58 11.54
CA GLN A 50 -5.13 -15.77 10.70
C GLN A 50 -5.87 -17.01 11.24
N GLN A 51 -6.23 -17.05 12.53
CA GLN A 51 -6.84 -18.24 13.15
C GLN A 51 -8.22 -17.98 13.75
N HIS A 52 -8.54 -16.72 14.10
CA HIS A 52 -9.76 -16.35 14.82
C HIS A 52 -10.72 -15.51 13.98
N THR A 53 -10.50 -15.45 12.66
CA THR A 53 -11.40 -14.81 11.71
C THR A 53 -11.82 -15.81 10.63
N PRO A 54 -13.08 -15.76 10.13
CA PRO A 54 -13.60 -16.68 9.11
C PRO A 54 -12.69 -16.86 7.88
N ASN A 55 -12.11 -15.76 7.39
CA ASN A 55 -11.29 -15.77 6.17
C ASN A 55 -9.78 -15.65 6.47
N GLY A 56 -9.37 -15.72 7.74
CA GLY A 56 -7.97 -15.56 8.17
C GLY A 56 -7.00 -16.57 7.56
N TRP A 57 -7.48 -17.76 7.21
CA TRP A 57 -6.68 -18.81 6.58
C TRP A 57 -6.12 -18.38 5.20
N LEU A 58 -6.81 -17.47 4.48
CA LEU A 58 -6.35 -16.92 3.20
C LEU A 58 -5.05 -16.10 3.32
N MET A 59 -4.73 -15.60 4.52
CA MET A 59 -3.45 -14.93 4.77
C MET A 59 -2.26 -15.90 4.82
N ARG A 60 -2.51 -17.22 4.84
CA ARG A 60 -1.46 -18.26 4.78
C ARG A 60 -1.53 -19.11 3.52
N ALA A 61 -2.73 -19.29 2.96
CA ALA A 61 -3.00 -20.21 1.87
C ALA A 61 -3.97 -19.61 0.83
N GLY A 62 -3.86 -18.31 0.57
CA GLY A 62 -4.58 -17.67 -0.53
C GLY A 62 -3.90 -17.95 -1.88
N SER A 63 -4.69 -17.89 -2.96
CA SER A 63 -4.26 -18.12 -4.35
C SER A 63 -3.03 -17.30 -4.75
N LEU A 64 -2.90 -16.07 -4.26
CA LEU A 64 -1.72 -15.23 -4.47
C LEU A 64 -0.47 -15.87 -3.86
N LEU A 65 -0.53 -16.28 -2.59
CA LEU A 65 0.61 -16.87 -1.90
C LEU A 65 0.98 -18.22 -2.50
N GLU A 66 -0.01 -19.05 -2.85
CA GLU A 66 0.21 -20.32 -3.53
C GLU A 66 0.85 -20.13 -4.91
N THR A 67 0.43 -19.10 -5.67
CA THR A 67 1.03 -18.78 -6.96
C THR A 67 2.51 -18.43 -6.82
N LEU A 68 2.85 -17.56 -5.86
CA LEU A 68 4.25 -17.19 -5.58
C LEU A 68 5.08 -18.40 -5.15
N ALA A 69 4.55 -19.26 -4.27
CA ALA A 69 5.24 -20.45 -3.78
C ALA A 69 5.40 -21.56 -4.83
N SER A 70 4.62 -21.54 -5.91
CA SER A 70 4.60 -22.63 -6.90
C SER A 70 5.87 -22.72 -7.76
N GLY A 71 6.61 -21.62 -7.90
CA GLY A 71 7.71 -21.49 -8.86
C GLY A 71 7.30 -21.56 -10.33
N ARG A 72 6.00 -21.51 -10.63
CA ARG A 72 5.46 -21.46 -11.99
C ARG A 72 5.40 -20.02 -12.51
N PRO A 73 5.20 -19.81 -13.83
CA PRO A 73 4.96 -18.48 -14.36
C PRO A 73 3.81 -17.77 -13.65
N ILE A 74 4.05 -16.52 -13.28
CA ILE A 74 3.09 -15.62 -12.64
C ILE A 74 2.45 -14.78 -13.75
N TYR A 75 1.13 -14.86 -13.86
CA TYR A 75 0.37 -14.05 -14.81
C TYR A 75 -0.25 -12.87 -14.10
N LEU A 76 -0.06 -11.68 -14.67
CA LEU A 76 -0.49 -10.41 -14.12
C LEU A 76 -1.34 -9.68 -15.15
N MET A 77 -2.38 -9.00 -14.68
CA MET A 77 -3.19 -8.08 -15.49
C MET A 77 -2.82 -6.65 -15.12
N HIS A 78 -2.49 -5.83 -16.11
CA HIS A 78 -2.28 -4.41 -15.98
C HIS A 78 -3.31 -3.64 -16.84
N THR A 79 -3.82 -2.52 -16.32
CA THR A 79 -4.71 -1.63 -17.07
C THR A 79 -4.01 -0.32 -17.39
N THR A 80 -4.05 0.13 -18.64
CA THR A 80 -3.38 1.36 -19.08
C THR A 80 -4.32 2.23 -19.93
N ALA A 81 -4.10 3.55 -19.95
CA ALA A 81 -4.69 4.43 -20.97
C ALA A 81 -3.65 4.85 -22.04
N ASN A 82 -2.45 4.30 -21.95
CA ASN A 82 -1.29 4.75 -22.71
C ASN A 82 -0.75 3.64 -23.62
N LEU A 83 -1.59 2.71 -24.09
CA LEU A 83 -1.16 1.59 -24.94
C LEU A 83 -0.41 2.07 -26.18
N ASN A 84 -0.90 3.13 -26.84
CA ASN A 84 -0.24 3.70 -28.01
C ASN A 84 1.16 4.25 -27.70
N ALA A 85 1.34 4.90 -26.55
CA ALA A 85 2.65 5.39 -26.12
C ALA A 85 3.60 4.25 -25.75
N ILE A 86 3.08 3.19 -25.12
CA ILE A 86 3.82 1.96 -24.82
C ILE A 86 4.29 1.30 -26.12
N ARG A 87 3.40 1.12 -27.10
CA ARG A 87 3.75 0.59 -28.43
C ARG A 87 4.80 1.43 -29.14
N ALA A 88 4.63 2.76 -29.14
CA ALA A 88 5.54 3.67 -29.83
C ALA A 88 6.94 3.73 -29.20
N SER A 89 7.03 3.64 -27.86
CA SER A 89 8.30 3.69 -27.15
C SER A 89 9.00 2.34 -27.02
N GLY A 90 8.26 1.23 -27.12
CA GLY A 90 8.76 -0.11 -26.85
C GLY A 90 9.14 -0.32 -25.37
N GLN A 91 8.60 0.50 -24.46
CA GLN A 91 9.02 0.54 -23.06
C GLN A 91 7.83 0.54 -22.10
N LEU A 92 7.99 -0.19 -21.00
CA LEU A 92 7.11 -0.10 -19.82
C LEU A 92 7.88 0.56 -18.68
N TYR A 93 7.19 1.42 -17.95
CA TYR A 93 7.78 2.22 -16.86
C TYR A 93 7.17 1.84 -15.51
N GLN A 94 7.90 2.17 -14.45
CA GLN A 94 7.42 2.09 -13.08
C GLN A 94 6.24 3.05 -12.85
N ALA A 95 5.34 2.66 -11.97
CA ALA A 95 4.24 3.51 -11.50
C ALA A 95 4.50 3.96 -10.06
N PRO A 96 4.30 5.24 -9.73
CA PRO A 96 4.25 5.64 -8.33
C PRO A 96 2.96 5.11 -7.69
N GLY A 97 2.92 5.01 -6.36
CA GLY A 97 1.72 4.61 -5.63
C GLY A 97 2.04 3.78 -4.40
N CYS A 98 1.06 2.99 -3.94
CA CYS A 98 1.19 2.15 -2.76
C CYS A 98 2.30 1.08 -2.88
N MET A 99 2.71 0.69 -4.09
CA MET A 99 3.82 -0.26 -4.30
C MET A 99 5.12 0.42 -4.75
N VAL A 100 5.31 1.71 -4.46
CA VAL A 100 6.62 2.41 -4.45
C VAL A 100 7.48 2.22 -5.71
N GLY A 101 6.86 2.06 -6.90
CA GLY A 101 7.60 1.86 -8.15
C GLY A 101 7.36 0.53 -8.83
N ALA A 102 6.64 -0.43 -8.25
CA ALA A 102 6.14 -1.56 -9.02
C ALA A 102 5.10 -1.08 -10.06
N LEU A 103 5.07 -1.71 -11.24
CA LEU A 103 3.94 -1.54 -12.14
C LEU A 103 2.72 -2.19 -11.49
N TYR A 104 1.66 -1.43 -11.24
CA TYR A 104 0.47 -1.91 -10.55
C TYR A 104 -0.30 -2.93 -11.41
N CYS A 105 -0.53 -4.12 -10.87
CA CYS A 105 -1.22 -5.21 -11.51
C CYS A 105 -2.25 -5.86 -10.57
N VAL A 106 -2.93 -6.87 -11.10
CA VAL A 106 -3.74 -7.83 -10.34
C VAL A 106 -3.37 -9.24 -10.81
N LEU A 107 -3.52 -10.23 -9.93
CA LEU A 107 -3.20 -11.61 -10.26
C LEU A 107 -4.16 -12.18 -11.31
N LEU A 108 -3.63 -12.95 -12.25
CA LEU A 108 -4.38 -13.80 -13.16
C LEU A 108 -4.13 -15.27 -12.79
N THR A 109 -5.21 -16.04 -12.67
CA THR A 109 -5.16 -17.50 -12.45
C THR A 109 -5.39 -18.21 -13.78
N PRO A 110 -4.46 -19.05 -14.25
CA PRO A 110 -4.69 -19.87 -15.44
C PRO A 110 -5.85 -20.85 -15.25
N GLY A 111 -6.78 -20.85 -16.22
CA GLY A 111 -7.86 -21.83 -16.34
C GLY A 111 -7.82 -22.54 -17.71
N PRO A 112 -8.70 -23.52 -17.94
CA PRO A 112 -8.74 -24.28 -19.20
C PRO A 112 -9.07 -23.40 -20.41
N ASP A 113 -9.95 -22.42 -20.23
CA ASP A 113 -10.47 -21.58 -21.30
C ASP A 113 -9.77 -20.22 -21.41
N GLY A 114 -8.93 -19.83 -20.44
CA GLY A 114 -8.27 -18.53 -20.43
C GLY A 114 -7.72 -18.13 -19.07
N LEU A 115 -7.26 -16.88 -18.96
CA LEU A 115 -6.73 -16.33 -17.71
C LEU A 115 -7.86 -15.66 -16.93
N ARG A 116 -8.18 -16.19 -15.74
CA ARG A 116 -9.20 -15.62 -14.86
C ARG A 116 -8.59 -14.50 -14.02
N PRO A 117 -9.14 -13.27 -14.03
CA PRO A 117 -8.68 -12.23 -13.14
C PRO A 117 -9.13 -12.50 -11.69
N HIS A 118 -8.28 -12.11 -10.74
CA HIS A 118 -8.67 -11.96 -9.33
C HIS A 118 -9.94 -11.08 -9.22
N ASN A 119 -10.75 -11.21 -8.16
CA ASN A 119 -12.00 -10.43 -8.02
C ASN A 119 -11.78 -8.90 -8.15
N LEU A 120 -10.63 -8.40 -7.71
CA LEU A 120 -10.20 -7.02 -7.96
C LEU A 120 -10.04 -6.70 -9.45
N GLY A 121 -9.44 -7.61 -10.22
CA GLY A 121 -9.29 -7.49 -11.67
C GLY A 121 -10.62 -7.55 -12.40
N ALA A 122 -11.53 -8.44 -11.98
CA ALA A 122 -12.89 -8.50 -12.52
C ALA A 122 -13.62 -7.16 -12.30
N TRP A 123 -13.48 -6.54 -11.13
CA TRP A 123 -14.00 -5.20 -10.87
C TRP A 123 -13.37 -4.13 -11.78
N LEU A 124 -12.05 -4.19 -12.01
CA LEU A 124 -11.37 -3.27 -12.93
C LEU A 124 -11.89 -3.40 -14.36
N LEU A 125 -12.13 -4.62 -14.86
CA LEU A 125 -12.72 -4.83 -16.18
C LEU A 125 -14.12 -4.22 -16.28
N ALA A 126 -14.96 -4.42 -15.26
CA ALA A 126 -16.33 -3.91 -15.25
C ALA A 126 -16.40 -2.38 -15.14
N ASN A 127 -15.51 -1.77 -14.35
CA ASN A 127 -15.60 -0.34 -13.98
C ASN A 127 -14.60 0.56 -14.74
N LYS A 128 -13.65 -0.02 -15.48
CA LYS A 128 -12.64 0.73 -16.25
C LYS A 128 -12.55 0.25 -17.69
N SER A 129 -13.70 0.05 -18.33
CA SER A 129 -13.81 -0.38 -19.74
C SER A 129 -13.12 0.54 -20.75
N HIS A 130 -12.82 1.78 -20.38
CA HIS A 130 -12.07 2.74 -21.20
C HIS A 130 -10.54 2.52 -21.19
N ARG A 131 -10.05 1.46 -20.52
CA ARG A 131 -8.63 1.14 -20.40
C ARG A 131 -8.28 -0.05 -21.27
N ASP A 132 -7.11 0.02 -21.88
CA ASP A 132 -6.50 -1.13 -22.52
C ASP A 132 -5.97 -2.09 -21.45
N ILE A 133 -6.00 -3.38 -21.78
CA ILE A 133 -5.58 -4.45 -20.88
C ILE A 133 -4.30 -5.10 -21.41
N LEU A 134 -3.32 -5.24 -20.52
CA LEU A 134 -2.10 -5.99 -20.76
C LEU A 134 -2.09 -7.24 -19.88
N ILE A 135 -1.74 -8.37 -20.48
CA ILE A 135 -1.33 -9.59 -19.76
C ILE A 135 0.19 -9.57 -19.68
N ILE A 136 0.74 -9.86 -18.51
CA ILE A 136 2.18 -9.94 -18.28
C ILE A 136 2.50 -11.29 -17.67
N GLU A 137 3.43 -12.02 -18.26
CA GLU A 137 3.96 -13.28 -17.75
C GLU A 137 5.36 -13.04 -17.19
N VAL A 138 5.54 -13.39 -15.92
CA VAL A 138 6.83 -13.33 -15.24
C VAL A 138 7.22 -14.74 -14.87
N THR A 139 8.36 -15.21 -15.37
CA THR A 139 8.88 -16.54 -15.06
C THR A 139 9.94 -16.41 -13.96
N PRO A 140 9.65 -16.83 -12.71
CA PRO A 140 10.67 -16.87 -11.68
C PRO A 140 11.61 -18.08 -11.89
N GLU A 141 12.80 -18.05 -11.28
CA GLU A 141 13.74 -19.18 -11.30
C GLU A 141 13.32 -20.34 -10.36
N GLY A 142 12.34 -20.08 -9.48
CA GLY A 142 11.82 -21.02 -8.50
C GLY A 142 10.73 -20.37 -7.64
N PRO A 143 10.35 -20.99 -6.52
CA PRO A 143 9.43 -20.38 -5.55
C PRO A 143 9.87 -18.98 -5.12
N VAL A 144 8.94 -18.03 -5.15
CA VAL A 144 9.18 -16.62 -4.82
C VAL A 144 8.83 -16.36 -3.35
N PRO A 145 9.64 -15.59 -2.61
CA PRO A 145 9.29 -15.20 -1.24
C PRO A 145 7.96 -14.46 -1.17
N ALA A 146 7.12 -14.82 -0.19
CA ALA A 146 5.82 -14.22 0.03
C ALA A 146 5.94 -12.86 0.76
N LYS A 147 6.79 -11.96 0.25
CA LYS A 147 7.08 -10.64 0.84
C LYS A 147 6.34 -9.53 0.10
N GLY A 148 5.37 -8.91 0.79
CA GLY A 148 4.61 -7.77 0.29
C GLY A 148 5.13 -6.45 0.87
N ILE A 149 4.99 -5.35 0.13
CA ILE A 149 5.34 -4.01 0.60
C ILE A 149 4.19 -3.38 1.37
N ASP A 150 4.42 -3.06 2.64
CA ASP A 150 3.45 -2.41 3.52
C ASP A 150 3.62 -0.89 3.41
N TYR A 151 2.75 -0.27 2.62
CA TYR A 151 2.85 1.16 2.35
C TYR A 151 2.60 2.04 3.59
N LEU A 152 2.01 1.48 4.66
CA LEU A 152 1.85 2.20 5.92
C LEU A 152 3.19 2.40 6.63
N ARG A 153 4.16 1.51 6.41
CA ARG A 153 5.51 1.54 6.99
C ARG A 153 6.54 2.34 6.19
N LEU A 154 6.13 2.98 5.08
CA LEU A 154 7.05 3.78 4.28
C LEU A 154 7.47 5.10 4.94
N GLY A 155 7.00 5.41 6.14
CA GLY A 155 7.34 6.64 6.83
C GLY A 155 8.85 6.81 7.02
N ALA A 156 9.56 5.79 7.48
CA ALA A 156 11.01 5.85 7.63
C ALA A 156 11.73 6.01 6.27
N VAL A 157 11.27 5.31 5.22
CA VAL A 157 11.75 5.48 3.83
C VAL A 157 11.56 6.93 3.35
N HIS A 158 10.39 7.51 3.63
CA HIS A 158 10.08 8.88 3.26
C HIS A 158 10.94 9.90 4.01
N LEU A 159 11.21 9.66 5.30
CA LEU A 159 12.09 10.51 6.09
C LEU A 159 13.53 10.46 5.57
N ALA A 160 14.06 9.26 5.32
CA ALA A 160 15.39 9.07 4.75
C ALA A 160 15.53 9.80 3.40
N SER A 161 14.60 9.54 2.47
CA SER A 161 14.57 10.21 1.18
C SER A 161 14.46 11.74 1.30
N TYR A 162 13.67 12.26 2.24
CA TYR A 162 13.63 13.68 2.51
C TYR A 162 14.98 14.22 3.00
N VAL A 163 15.61 13.57 3.97
CA VAL A 163 16.91 13.99 4.51
C VAL A 163 18.00 13.99 3.43
N ASP A 164 18.05 12.95 2.60
CA ASP A 164 19.07 12.79 1.56
C ASP A 164 18.91 13.80 0.41
N HIS A 165 17.69 14.31 0.19
CA HIS A 165 17.39 15.16 -0.97
C HIS A 165 16.85 16.56 -0.62
N ARG A 166 16.79 16.93 0.66
CA ARG A 166 16.33 18.27 1.08
C ARG A 166 17.17 19.42 0.53
N ALA A 167 18.41 19.17 0.09
CA ALA A 167 19.24 20.18 -0.58
C ALA A 167 18.65 20.69 -1.93
N PHE A 168 17.69 19.97 -2.52
CA PHE A 168 16.94 20.45 -3.68
C PHE A 168 15.85 21.48 -3.30
N LEU A 169 15.52 21.60 -2.02
CA LEU A 169 14.60 22.61 -1.50
C LEU A 169 15.34 23.92 -1.29
N THR A 170 14.65 25.04 -1.53
CA THR A 170 15.13 26.32 -0.99
C THR A 170 15.06 26.28 0.55
N PRO A 171 15.87 27.08 1.26
CA PRO A 171 15.79 27.14 2.72
C PRO A 171 14.37 27.44 3.24
N ALA A 172 13.64 28.33 2.56
CA ALA A 172 12.27 28.68 2.93
C ALA A 172 11.27 27.53 2.76
N GLU A 173 11.40 26.73 1.70
CA GLU A 173 10.54 25.55 1.50
C GLU A 173 10.84 24.47 2.54
N ASP A 174 12.12 24.24 2.83
CA ASP A 174 12.57 23.27 3.82
C ASP A 174 12.07 23.64 5.23
N ASP A 175 12.28 24.89 5.64
CA ASP A 175 11.79 25.42 6.92
C ASP A 175 10.27 25.36 7.01
N HIS A 176 9.56 25.70 5.93
CA HIS A 176 8.11 25.62 5.89
C HIS A 176 7.60 24.19 6.06
N LEU A 177 8.18 23.21 5.35
CA LEU A 177 7.78 21.81 5.46
C LEU A 177 7.97 21.27 6.88
N ARG A 178 9.13 21.55 7.50
CA ARG A 178 9.44 21.12 8.87
C ARG A 178 8.51 21.79 9.88
N ALA A 179 8.33 23.12 9.78
CA ALA A 179 7.45 23.86 10.68
C ALA A 179 6.00 23.41 10.56
N ALA A 180 5.49 23.23 9.34
CA ALA A 180 4.12 22.78 9.08
C ALA A 180 3.89 21.35 9.59
N ALA A 181 4.85 20.43 9.40
CA ALA A 181 4.78 19.07 9.94
C ALA A 181 4.67 19.10 11.46
N MET A 182 5.58 19.84 12.13
CA MET A 182 5.59 19.94 13.59
C MET A 182 4.34 20.62 14.15
N GLN A 183 3.86 21.67 13.50
CA GLN A 183 2.64 22.36 13.91
C GLN A 183 1.44 21.41 13.88
N ARG A 184 1.27 20.65 12.79
CA ARG A 184 0.16 19.69 12.66
C ARG A 184 0.25 18.55 13.67
N ILE A 185 1.45 18.02 13.92
CA ILE A 185 1.67 16.98 14.94
C ILE A 185 1.32 17.52 16.33
N ARG A 186 1.76 18.73 16.68
CA ARG A 186 1.42 19.36 17.97
C ARG A 186 -0.08 19.62 18.11
N GLN A 187 -0.74 20.07 17.05
CA GLN A 187 -2.20 20.26 17.04
C GLN A 187 -2.95 18.93 17.20
N ALA A 188 -2.42 17.83 16.68
CA ALA A 188 -2.99 16.50 16.80
C ALA A 188 -2.50 15.72 18.04
N ALA A 189 -1.61 16.29 18.86
CA ALA A 189 -0.86 15.55 19.89
C ALA A 189 -1.76 14.77 20.85
N THR A 190 -2.86 15.37 21.32
CA THR A 190 -3.81 14.68 22.20
C THR A 190 -4.41 13.41 21.58
N VAL A 191 -4.68 13.43 20.27
CA VAL A 191 -5.22 12.26 19.56
C VAL A 191 -4.12 11.24 19.30
N LEU A 192 -2.91 11.68 18.92
CA LEU A 192 -1.77 10.78 18.73
C LEU A 192 -1.38 10.08 20.05
N ASP A 193 -1.37 10.80 21.16
CA ASP A 193 -1.16 10.24 22.51
C ASP A 193 -2.31 9.31 22.92
N MET A 194 -3.55 9.57 22.49
CA MET A 194 -4.65 8.63 22.67
C MET A 194 -4.41 7.33 21.90
N LEU A 195 -3.98 7.39 20.63
CA LEU A 195 -3.69 6.21 19.81
C LEU A 195 -2.64 5.33 20.49
N VAL A 196 -1.51 5.91 20.90
CA VAL A 196 -0.43 5.17 21.58
C VAL A 196 -0.92 4.57 22.89
N ARG A 197 -1.63 5.33 23.74
CA ARG A 197 -2.17 4.78 25.00
C ARG A 197 -3.14 3.62 24.78
N ASN A 198 -4.00 3.68 23.76
CA ASN A 198 -4.90 2.55 23.44
C ASN A 198 -4.09 1.34 22.94
N ALA A 199 -3.00 1.56 22.20
CA ALA A 199 -2.09 0.49 21.78
C ALA A 199 -1.42 -0.19 23.00
N CYS A 200 -1.14 0.58 24.05
CA CYS A 200 -0.63 0.11 25.34
C CYS A 200 -1.74 -0.37 26.32
N GLY A 201 -2.98 -0.56 25.86
CA GLY A 201 -4.05 -1.18 26.65
C GLY A 201 -5.03 -0.23 27.34
N ALA A 202 -4.95 1.09 27.11
CA ALA A 202 -5.98 2.00 27.58
C ALA A 202 -7.33 1.75 26.87
N ALA A 203 -8.43 1.99 27.58
CA ALA A 203 -9.79 1.76 27.08
C ALA A 203 -10.54 3.08 26.86
N THR A 204 -10.16 3.82 25.81
CA THR A 204 -11.01 4.95 25.36
C THR A 204 -12.31 4.37 24.79
N PRO A 205 -13.50 4.89 25.15
CA PRO A 205 -14.75 4.44 24.51
C PRO A 205 -14.66 4.51 22.99
N ALA A 206 -15.12 3.46 22.29
CA ALA A 206 -14.91 3.30 20.85
C ALA A 206 -15.57 4.42 20.02
N ASP A 207 -16.73 4.89 20.45
CA ASP A 207 -17.43 6.03 19.85
C ASP A 207 -16.57 7.31 19.90
N ARG A 208 -16.08 7.66 21.08
CA ARG A 208 -15.20 8.82 21.30
C ARG A 208 -13.89 8.67 20.55
N PHE A 209 -13.31 7.47 20.54
CA PHE A 209 -12.07 7.19 19.82
C PHE A 209 -12.21 7.51 18.33
N LEU A 210 -13.29 7.03 17.69
CA LEU A 210 -13.50 7.21 16.26
C LEU A 210 -13.81 8.66 15.89
N ASP A 211 -14.58 9.37 16.70
CA ASP A 211 -14.87 10.79 16.46
C ASP A 211 -13.60 11.65 16.59
N GLN A 212 -12.75 11.35 17.58
CA GLN A 212 -11.46 12.03 17.74
C GLN A 212 -10.47 11.70 16.62
N LEU A 213 -10.42 10.43 16.19
CA LEU A 213 -9.64 10.00 15.04
C LEU A 213 -10.08 10.73 13.76
N ALA A 214 -11.38 10.74 13.47
CA ALA A 214 -11.94 11.42 12.30
C ALA A 214 -11.59 12.92 12.28
N GLY A 215 -11.65 13.59 13.44
CA GLY A 215 -11.25 14.98 13.60
C GLY A 215 -9.75 15.24 13.39
N ALA A 216 -8.89 14.24 13.62
CA ALA A 216 -7.44 14.36 13.45
C ALA A 216 -6.96 14.08 12.03
N VAL A 217 -7.71 13.35 11.19
CA VAL A 217 -7.30 13.02 9.81
C VAL A 217 -6.89 14.26 8.99
N PRO A 218 -7.60 15.41 9.03
CA PRO A 218 -7.16 16.61 8.28
C PRO A 218 -5.79 17.16 8.71
N LEU A 219 -5.42 16.96 9.97
CA LEU A 219 -4.12 17.36 10.52
C LEU A 219 -3.04 16.35 10.19
N VAL A 220 -3.37 15.05 10.28
CA VAL A 220 -2.46 13.92 10.06
C VAL A 220 -3.08 12.99 9.02
N PRO A 221 -2.98 13.32 7.71
CA PRO A 221 -3.77 12.61 6.68
C PRO A 221 -3.36 11.15 6.48
N PHE A 222 -2.20 10.75 7.01
CA PHE A 222 -1.81 9.34 7.10
C PHE A 222 -2.79 8.50 7.92
N LEU A 223 -3.44 9.08 8.95
CA LEU A 223 -4.42 8.37 9.77
C LEU A 223 -5.61 7.86 8.94
N GLY A 224 -5.99 8.56 7.86
CA GLY A 224 -7.05 8.09 6.97
C GLY A 224 -6.67 6.80 6.23
N TYR A 225 -5.40 6.61 5.88
CA TYR A 225 -4.89 5.39 5.26
C TYR A 225 -4.90 4.22 6.27
N ALA A 226 -4.36 4.44 7.47
CA ALA A 226 -4.38 3.42 8.53
C ALA A 226 -5.82 3.05 8.93
N TYR A 227 -6.72 4.04 8.96
CA TYR A 227 -8.13 3.82 9.25
C TYR A 227 -8.83 3.00 8.17
N PHE A 228 -8.65 3.38 6.91
CA PHE A 228 -9.21 2.61 5.80
C PHE A 228 -8.72 1.16 5.78
N GLU A 229 -7.42 0.92 5.98
CA GLU A 229 -6.86 -0.44 5.98
C GLU A 229 -7.39 -1.26 7.17
N ALA A 230 -7.51 -0.67 8.37
CA ALA A 230 -8.09 -1.38 9.53
C ALA A 230 -9.55 -1.78 9.29
N VAL A 231 -10.36 -0.91 8.69
CA VAL A 231 -11.76 -1.23 8.36
C VAL A 231 -11.85 -2.24 7.22
N SER A 232 -11.00 -2.11 6.19
CA SER A 232 -10.96 -3.03 5.06
C SER A 232 -10.53 -4.44 5.49
N GLU A 233 -9.52 -4.54 6.36
CA GLU A 233 -9.06 -5.78 6.97
C GLU A 233 -10.22 -6.44 7.73
N TYR A 234 -10.94 -5.68 8.56
CA TYR A 234 -12.12 -6.18 9.29
C TYR A 234 -13.19 -6.74 8.35
N LEU A 235 -13.57 -5.98 7.31
CA LEU A 235 -14.57 -6.40 6.33
C LEU A 235 -14.18 -7.71 5.64
N MET A 236 -12.95 -7.79 5.11
CA MET A 236 -12.49 -8.96 4.36
C MET A 236 -12.33 -10.19 5.24
N LEU A 237 -11.83 -10.03 6.47
CA LEU A 237 -11.57 -11.15 7.37
C LEU A 237 -12.82 -11.70 8.06
N HIS A 238 -13.79 -10.84 8.37
CA HIS A 238 -14.98 -11.21 9.14
C HIS A 238 -16.24 -11.44 8.31
N SER A 239 -16.30 -10.98 7.06
CA SER A 239 -17.49 -11.19 6.22
C SER A 239 -17.73 -12.68 5.94
N THR A 240 -18.98 -13.10 6.07
CA THR A 240 -19.45 -14.46 5.75
C THR A 240 -20.58 -14.44 4.71
N SER A 241 -20.71 -13.33 3.96
CA SER A 241 -21.71 -13.21 2.91
C SER A 241 -21.50 -14.26 1.81
N PRO A 242 -22.53 -14.61 1.02
CA PRO A 242 -22.39 -15.58 -0.07
C PRO A 242 -21.27 -15.21 -1.06
N GLN A 243 -21.13 -13.93 -1.38
CA GLN A 243 -20.08 -13.45 -2.29
C GLN A 243 -18.68 -13.61 -1.68
N THR A 244 -18.51 -13.31 -0.39
CA THR A 244 -17.23 -13.51 0.30
C THR A 244 -16.85 -14.98 0.35
N ARG A 245 -17.82 -15.88 0.60
CA ARG A 245 -17.59 -17.33 0.54
C ARG A 245 -17.17 -17.78 -0.85
N ALA A 246 -17.83 -17.30 -1.91
CA ALA A 246 -17.46 -17.62 -3.29
C ALA A 246 -16.03 -17.14 -3.63
N CYS A 247 -15.59 -15.99 -3.12
CA CYS A 247 -14.20 -15.54 -3.27
C CYS A 247 -13.23 -16.45 -2.50
N ALA A 248 -13.57 -16.79 -1.26
CA ALA A 248 -12.74 -17.65 -0.42
C ALA A 248 -12.59 -19.07 -0.99
N GLU A 249 -13.63 -19.62 -1.62
CA GLU A 249 -13.60 -20.93 -2.30
C GLU A 249 -12.55 -21.00 -3.42
N VAL A 250 -12.25 -19.87 -4.07
CA VAL A 250 -11.18 -19.77 -5.08
C VAL A 250 -9.88 -19.20 -4.51
N GLY A 251 -9.74 -19.14 -3.18
CA GLY A 251 -8.53 -18.69 -2.51
C GLY A 251 -8.33 -17.17 -2.55
N GLU A 252 -9.40 -16.37 -2.57
CA GLU A 252 -9.32 -14.92 -2.67
C GLU A 252 -10.01 -14.18 -1.52
N MET A 253 -9.37 -13.11 -1.04
CA MET A 253 -10.04 -12.12 -0.17
C MET A 253 -11.07 -11.34 -1.00
N ASN A 254 -12.26 -11.11 -0.47
CA ASN A 254 -13.28 -10.30 -1.14
C ASN A 254 -12.92 -8.81 -1.10
N THR A 255 -12.15 -8.32 -2.07
CA THR A 255 -11.72 -6.91 -2.09
C THR A 255 -12.79 -5.92 -2.45
N LEU A 256 -13.92 -6.40 -2.99
CA LEU A 256 -15.02 -5.54 -3.40
C LEU A 256 -15.60 -4.79 -2.20
N LEU A 257 -15.63 -5.43 -1.02
CA LEU A 257 -16.02 -4.78 0.23
C LEU A 257 -15.21 -3.51 0.53
N SER A 258 -13.89 -3.56 0.27
CA SER A 258 -13.02 -2.39 0.47
C SER A 258 -13.25 -1.30 -0.59
N LYS A 259 -13.63 -1.68 -1.82
CA LYS A 259 -13.98 -0.73 -2.88
C LYS A 259 -15.30 -0.06 -2.57
N ASP A 260 -16.33 -0.83 -2.26
CA ASP A 260 -17.65 -0.31 -1.91
C ASP A 260 -17.56 0.65 -0.72
N LEU A 261 -16.79 0.29 0.31
CA LEU A 261 -16.48 1.17 1.42
C LEU A 261 -15.81 2.48 0.96
N ALA A 262 -14.75 2.40 0.15
CA ALA A 262 -14.01 3.58 -0.30
C ALA A 262 -14.92 4.54 -1.08
N PHE A 263 -15.69 4.02 -2.05
CA PHE A 263 -16.58 4.81 -2.89
C PHE A 263 -17.80 5.36 -2.14
N ALA A 264 -18.32 4.63 -1.15
CA ALA A 264 -19.41 5.12 -0.29
C ALA A 264 -18.95 6.16 0.75
N ALA A 265 -17.69 6.10 1.17
CA ALA A 265 -17.15 7.00 2.20
C ALA A 265 -16.59 8.31 1.64
N VAL A 266 -16.11 8.32 0.39
CA VAL A 266 -15.41 9.47 -0.21
C VAL A 266 -15.83 9.68 -1.66
N ASP A 267 -16.60 10.74 -1.90
CA ASP A 267 -17.17 11.09 -3.22
C ASP A 267 -16.13 11.24 -4.35
N THR A 268 -14.90 11.61 -4.00
CA THR A 268 -13.84 11.90 -4.99
C THR A 268 -12.99 10.68 -5.37
N MET A 269 -13.27 9.48 -4.83
CA MET A 269 -12.49 8.26 -5.09
C MET A 269 -12.41 7.87 -6.56
N GLY A 270 -13.45 8.18 -7.36
CA GLY A 270 -13.45 7.94 -8.81
C GLY A 270 -12.50 8.88 -9.59
N GLN A 271 -12.15 10.03 -9.02
CA GLN A 271 -11.25 11.01 -9.64
C GLN A 271 -9.80 10.81 -9.19
N LEU A 272 -9.60 10.71 -7.88
CA LEU A 272 -8.32 10.43 -7.25
C LEU A 272 -8.58 9.52 -6.05
N PHE A 273 -7.98 8.34 -6.06
CA PHE A 273 -8.06 7.42 -4.93
C PHE A 273 -7.19 7.95 -3.79
N ASP A 274 -7.76 8.81 -2.94
CA ASP A 274 -7.06 9.46 -1.83
C ASP A 274 -7.66 9.10 -0.47
N LEU A 275 -7.03 8.13 0.18
CA LEU A 275 -7.43 7.68 1.52
C LEU A 275 -7.16 8.73 2.61
N ALA A 276 -6.47 9.85 2.31
CA ALA A 276 -6.36 10.99 3.22
C ALA A 276 -7.72 11.61 3.57
N LEU A 277 -8.75 11.33 2.76
CA LEU A 277 -10.10 11.82 2.95
C LEU A 277 -11.00 10.83 3.71
N PHE A 278 -10.52 9.61 3.99
CA PHE A 278 -11.27 8.61 4.74
C PHE A 278 -11.27 8.96 6.24
N ARG A 279 -12.39 9.50 6.72
CA ARG A 279 -12.54 9.98 8.10
C ARG A 279 -13.95 9.84 8.67
N PRO A 280 -14.65 8.70 8.52
CA PRO A 280 -15.96 8.55 9.13
C PRO A 280 -15.85 8.60 10.66
N GLY A 281 -16.65 9.44 11.32
CA GLY A 281 -16.90 9.34 12.76
C GLY A 281 -17.70 8.09 13.11
N HIS A 282 -17.98 7.85 14.39
CA HIS A 282 -18.59 6.60 14.86
C HIS A 282 -19.93 6.29 14.18
N ALA A 283 -20.87 7.24 14.16
CA ALA A 283 -22.18 7.04 13.58
C ALA A 283 -22.10 6.76 12.07
N ARG A 284 -21.27 7.53 11.34
CA ARG A 284 -21.08 7.35 9.91
C ARG A 284 -20.38 6.03 9.58
N LEU A 285 -19.41 5.59 10.38
CA LEU A 285 -18.77 4.29 10.19
C LEU A 285 -19.80 3.16 10.29
N ARG A 286 -20.64 3.16 11.34
CA ARG A 286 -21.70 2.15 11.50
C ARG A 286 -22.66 2.13 10.31
N GLU A 287 -23.05 3.30 9.82
CA GLU A 287 -23.91 3.43 8.64
C GLU A 287 -23.25 2.84 7.38
N LEU A 288 -21.98 3.17 7.11
CA LEU A 288 -21.22 2.65 5.98
C LEU A 288 -21.11 1.12 6.03
N ILE A 289 -20.77 0.56 7.20
CA ILE A 289 -20.71 -0.90 7.37
C ILE A 289 -22.09 -1.52 7.20
N GLY A 290 -23.16 -0.88 7.71
CA GLY A 290 -24.53 -1.33 7.53
C GLY A 290 -24.96 -1.39 6.06
N GLN A 291 -24.40 -0.55 5.20
CA GLN A 291 -24.66 -0.56 3.76
C GLN A 291 -23.86 -1.65 3.03
N VAL A 292 -22.62 -1.90 3.44
CA VAL A 292 -21.70 -2.82 2.75
C VAL A 292 -21.85 -4.27 3.25
N GLU A 293 -21.85 -4.47 4.57
CA GLU A 293 -21.90 -5.79 5.21
C GLU A 293 -22.63 -5.69 6.57
N PRO A 294 -23.98 -5.74 6.58
CA PRO A 294 -24.80 -5.47 7.77
C PRO A 294 -24.46 -6.32 9.00
N GLY A 295 -24.01 -7.56 8.78
CA GLY A 295 -23.65 -8.50 9.85
C GLY A 295 -22.42 -8.08 10.68
N LEU A 296 -21.68 -7.05 10.26
CA LEU A 296 -20.43 -6.62 10.89
C LEU A 296 -20.54 -5.28 11.64
N VAL A 297 -21.73 -4.67 11.70
CA VAL A 297 -21.92 -3.34 12.30
C VAL A 297 -21.53 -3.28 13.78
N ASP A 298 -21.82 -4.31 14.56
CA ASP A 298 -21.67 -4.25 16.02
C ASP A 298 -20.21 -4.40 16.49
N GLY A 299 -19.36 -5.09 15.72
CA GLY A 299 -17.96 -5.32 16.08
C GLY A 299 -16.99 -4.27 15.54
N VAL A 300 -17.36 -3.52 14.51
CA VAL A 300 -16.41 -2.67 13.77
C VAL A 300 -15.74 -1.61 14.65
N ALA A 301 -16.48 -0.95 15.54
CA ALA A 301 -15.95 0.18 16.29
C ALA A 301 -14.86 -0.26 17.26
N GLU A 302 -15.09 -1.37 17.95
CA GLU A 302 -14.13 -1.93 18.90
C GLU A 302 -12.93 -2.55 18.18
N TYR A 303 -13.16 -3.22 17.05
CA TYR A 303 -12.08 -3.73 16.21
C TYR A 303 -11.15 -2.60 15.76
N VAL A 304 -11.71 -1.55 15.15
CA VAL A 304 -10.93 -0.41 14.65
C VAL A 304 -10.16 0.25 15.79
N ARG A 305 -10.80 0.48 16.95
CA ARG A 305 -10.14 1.08 18.10
C ARG A 305 -8.86 0.32 18.47
N ARG A 306 -8.95 -1.01 18.62
CA ARG A 306 -7.82 -1.85 19.01
C ARG A 306 -6.79 -1.97 17.88
N ARG A 307 -7.24 -2.31 16.68
CA ARG A 307 -6.37 -2.62 15.55
C ARG A 307 -5.64 -1.39 15.04
N LEU A 308 -6.33 -0.26 14.90
CA LEU A 308 -5.73 0.98 14.43
C LEU A 308 -4.73 1.55 15.42
N ALA A 309 -5.02 1.50 16.72
CA ALA A 309 -4.08 1.94 17.74
C ALA A 309 -2.77 1.14 17.66
N HIS A 310 -2.87 -0.19 17.57
CA HIS A 310 -1.72 -1.08 17.35
C HIS A 310 -0.95 -0.73 16.07
N LEU A 311 -1.66 -0.69 14.93
CA LEU A 311 -1.05 -0.35 13.64
C LEU A 311 -0.35 1.00 13.71
N PHE A 312 -1.00 2.03 14.26
CA PHE A 312 -0.41 3.35 14.42
C PHE A 312 0.89 3.28 15.22
N ALA A 313 0.91 2.63 16.39
CA ALA A 313 2.13 2.52 17.19
C ALA A 313 3.26 1.83 16.40
N CYS A 314 2.97 0.71 15.74
CA CYS A 314 3.96 -0.04 14.97
C CYS A 314 4.49 0.69 13.73
N VAL A 315 3.68 1.50 13.05
CA VAL A 315 4.09 2.19 11.80
C VAL A 315 4.57 3.62 12.04
N ALA A 316 4.22 4.23 13.18
CA ALA A 316 4.60 5.59 13.53
C ALA A 316 5.92 5.64 14.30
N LEU A 317 6.08 4.76 15.29
CA LEU A 317 7.20 4.74 16.23
C LEU A 317 8.36 3.89 15.71
N ASP A 318 9.58 4.22 16.15
CA ASP A 318 10.72 3.34 15.95
C ASP A 318 10.60 2.09 16.86
N SER A 319 10.99 0.92 16.37
CA SER A 319 10.85 -0.34 17.11
C SER A 319 11.71 -0.41 18.38
N SER A 320 12.74 0.44 18.52
CA SER A 320 13.54 0.55 19.74
C SER A 320 12.82 1.27 20.89
N GLN A 321 11.71 1.96 20.61
CA GLN A 321 11.00 2.77 21.59
C GLN A 321 10.18 1.94 22.57
N ASP A 322 9.93 2.52 23.75
CA ASP A 322 8.86 2.09 24.65
C ASP A 322 7.64 2.99 24.41
N ALA A 323 6.58 2.42 23.84
CA ALA A 323 5.37 3.15 23.49
C ALA A 323 4.73 3.83 24.71
N THR A 324 4.90 3.28 25.93
CA THR A 324 4.35 3.88 27.15
C THR A 324 5.02 5.20 27.57
N ALA A 325 6.23 5.46 27.07
CA ALA A 325 7.01 6.65 27.39
C ALA A 325 6.93 7.76 26.32
N VAL A 326 6.32 7.48 25.17
CA VAL A 326 6.23 8.43 24.06
C VAL A 326 5.07 9.41 24.26
N THR A 327 5.33 10.69 24.03
CA THR A 327 4.31 11.75 23.92
C THR A 327 4.64 12.72 22.79
N PHE A 328 3.61 13.20 22.10
CA PHE A 328 3.75 14.13 20.97
C PHE A 328 3.63 15.61 21.37
N ALA A 329 3.13 15.93 22.57
CA ALA A 329 2.81 17.31 22.96
C ALA A 329 4.03 18.24 23.01
N GLN A 330 5.19 17.72 23.43
CA GLN A 330 6.43 18.49 23.59
C GLN A 330 7.51 18.09 22.57
N ALA A 331 7.13 17.31 21.56
CA ALA A 331 8.10 16.78 20.62
C ALA A 331 8.68 17.90 19.74
N THR A 332 9.99 17.80 19.53
CA THR A 332 10.75 18.55 18.53
C THR A 332 10.92 17.72 17.26
N PHE A 333 11.40 18.36 16.19
CA PHE A 333 11.70 17.64 14.95
C PHE A 333 12.70 16.52 15.18
N ASP A 334 13.80 16.80 15.88
CA ASP A 334 14.89 15.84 16.09
C ASP A 334 14.46 14.69 17.01
N THR A 335 13.68 14.99 18.06
CA THR A 335 13.12 13.93 18.92
C THR A 335 12.15 13.03 18.15
N LEU A 336 11.35 13.55 17.21
CA LEU A 336 10.47 12.72 16.38
C LEU A 336 11.23 11.96 15.31
N ALA A 337 12.29 12.52 14.74
CA ALA A 337 13.12 11.81 13.76
C ALA A 337 13.73 10.54 14.36
N TRP A 338 13.96 10.51 15.69
CA TRP A 338 14.41 9.34 16.41
C TRP A 338 13.27 8.47 16.96
N ALA A 339 12.30 9.06 17.67
CA ALA A 339 11.26 8.28 18.36
C ALA A 339 10.10 7.83 17.43
N ALA A 340 9.79 8.64 16.42
CA ALA A 340 8.65 8.40 15.52
C ALA A 340 8.99 8.72 14.05
N PRO A 341 10.06 8.11 13.49
CA PRO A 341 10.50 8.39 12.11
C PRO A 341 9.40 8.08 11.10
N GLY A 342 8.60 7.04 11.38
CA GLY A 342 7.43 6.66 10.59
C GLY A 342 6.43 7.82 10.47
N LEU A 343 5.99 8.37 11.60
CA LEU A 343 5.06 9.50 11.61
C LEU A 343 5.63 10.73 10.90
N LEU A 344 6.87 11.11 11.25
CA LEU A 344 7.50 12.33 10.72
C LEU A 344 7.67 12.24 9.19
N GLY A 345 8.13 11.11 8.67
CA GLY A 345 8.29 10.92 7.24
C GLY A 345 6.95 10.86 6.49
N GLN A 346 5.91 10.23 7.05
CA GLN A 346 4.57 10.26 6.47
C GLN A 346 3.99 11.69 6.38
N MET A 347 4.31 12.55 7.36
CA MET A 347 3.91 13.96 7.37
C MET A 347 4.66 14.78 6.32
N LEU A 348 5.99 14.69 6.29
CA LEU A 348 6.83 15.40 5.33
C LEU A 348 6.49 15.02 3.90
N PHE A 349 6.33 13.73 3.61
CA PHE A 349 5.97 13.25 2.27
C PHE A 349 4.64 13.83 1.77
N ARG A 350 3.61 13.86 2.61
CA ARG A 350 2.30 14.41 2.23
C ARG A 350 2.34 15.92 2.04
N LEU A 351 3.04 16.65 2.90
CA LEU A 351 3.22 18.09 2.77
C LEU A 351 4.02 18.44 1.52
N LEU A 352 5.13 17.74 1.28
CA LEU A 352 5.94 17.89 0.08
C LEU A 352 5.11 17.66 -1.17
N ARG A 353 4.28 16.60 -1.19
CA ARG A 353 3.33 16.38 -2.27
C ARG A 353 2.49 17.62 -2.49
N THR A 354 1.88 18.23 -1.48
CA THR A 354 1.05 19.44 -1.67
C THR A 354 1.79 20.71 -2.12
N SER A 355 3.13 20.72 -2.15
CA SER A 355 3.90 21.88 -2.61
C SER A 355 3.63 22.22 -4.09
N PRO A 356 3.54 23.51 -4.46
CA PRO A 356 3.45 23.94 -5.85
C PRO A 356 4.60 23.44 -6.71
N ARG A 357 5.82 23.31 -6.13
CA ARG A 357 7.03 22.85 -6.84
C ARG A 357 7.19 21.33 -6.85
N TYR A 358 6.23 20.58 -6.28
CA TYR A 358 6.27 19.12 -6.27
C TYR A 358 6.44 18.50 -7.66
N PRO A 359 5.81 18.97 -8.74
CA PRO A 359 6.01 18.36 -10.05
C PRO A 359 7.47 18.37 -10.53
N GLN A 360 8.23 19.42 -10.21
CA GLN A 360 9.66 19.52 -10.53
C GLN A 360 10.51 18.68 -9.58
N LEU A 361 10.05 18.50 -8.34
CA LEU A 361 10.72 17.73 -7.30
C LEU A 361 10.36 16.24 -7.32
N TYR A 362 9.33 15.84 -8.08
CA TYR A 362 8.81 14.47 -8.12
C TYR A 362 9.91 13.44 -8.46
N PRO A 363 10.73 13.62 -9.51
CA PRO A 363 11.81 12.68 -9.80
C PRO A 363 12.86 12.63 -8.69
N VAL A 364 13.12 13.75 -8.02
CA VAL A 364 14.14 13.86 -6.98
C VAL A 364 13.75 13.05 -5.73
N PHE A 365 12.49 13.11 -5.30
CA PHE A 365 12.07 12.43 -4.08
C PHE A 365 11.47 11.04 -4.33
N GLU A 366 10.85 10.78 -5.49
CA GLU A 366 10.19 9.48 -5.75
C GLU A 366 11.10 8.46 -6.42
N GLN A 367 11.95 8.87 -7.38
CA GLN A 367 12.79 7.93 -8.13
C GLN A 367 13.79 7.19 -7.23
N PRO A 368 14.47 7.83 -6.26
CA PRO A 368 15.39 7.12 -5.37
C PRO A 368 14.70 6.04 -4.54
N LYS A 369 13.45 6.26 -4.10
CA LYS A 369 12.65 5.24 -3.42
C LYS A 369 12.33 4.07 -4.35
N ALA A 370 11.91 4.35 -5.59
CA ALA A 370 11.62 3.33 -6.58
C ALA A 370 12.84 2.50 -6.98
N THR A 371 14.00 3.12 -7.09
CA THR A 371 15.27 2.43 -7.34
C THR A 371 15.71 1.62 -6.12
N GLY A 372 15.60 2.19 -4.91
CA GLY A 372 15.96 1.52 -3.66
C GLY A 372 15.13 0.26 -3.42
N VAL A 373 13.80 0.34 -3.61
CA VAL A 373 12.93 -0.83 -3.43
C VAL A 373 13.17 -1.90 -4.51
N SER A 374 13.42 -1.51 -5.76
CA SER A 374 13.79 -2.46 -6.82
C SER A 374 15.11 -3.19 -6.53
N ALA A 375 16.10 -2.47 -5.97
CA ALA A 375 17.33 -3.10 -5.52
C ALA A 375 17.06 -4.12 -4.39
N PHE A 376 16.25 -3.75 -3.40
CA PHE A 376 15.81 -4.67 -2.34
C PHE A 376 15.13 -5.91 -2.92
N TRP A 377 14.11 -5.74 -3.77
CA TRP A 377 13.41 -6.85 -4.41
C TRP A 377 14.34 -7.77 -5.20
N ASN A 378 15.29 -7.23 -5.96
CA ASN A 378 16.26 -8.04 -6.69
C ASN A 378 17.16 -8.85 -5.73
N THR A 379 17.64 -8.25 -4.64
CA THR A 379 18.44 -8.97 -3.63
C THR A 379 17.65 -10.03 -2.88
N GLN A 380 16.33 -9.88 -2.79
CA GLN A 380 15.42 -10.81 -2.14
C GLN A 380 14.78 -11.81 -3.12
N GLY A 381 15.05 -11.75 -4.42
CA GLY A 381 14.42 -12.62 -5.41
C GLY A 381 12.91 -12.40 -5.56
N ILE A 382 12.46 -11.14 -5.50
CA ILE A 382 11.03 -10.76 -5.59
C ILE A 382 10.74 -10.15 -6.99
N PRO A 383 10.27 -10.95 -7.97
CA PRO A 383 9.82 -10.45 -9.26
C PRO A 383 8.48 -9.71 -9.19
N ALA A 384 7.61 -10.12 -8.26
CA ALA A 384 6.22 -9.68 -8.19
C ALA A 384 5.83 -9.28 -6.76
N PRO A 385 6.21 -8.07 -6.30
CA PRO A 385 5.83 -7.59 -4.97
C PRO A 385 4.31 -7.38 -4.91
N PHE A 386 3.71 -7.52 -3.74
CA PHE A 386 2.27 -7.31 -3.54
C PHE A 386 1.99 -6.39 -2.36
N ASN A 387 0.73 -6.03 -2.13
CA ASN A 387 0.35 -5.22 -0.98
C ASN A 387 0.58 -5.98 0.34
N GLY A 388 1.51 -5.48 1.14
CA GLY A 388 1.93 -6.09 2.40
C GLY A 388 1.05 -5.77 3.62
N THR A 389 0.00 -4.94 3.48
CA THR A 389 -0.98 -4.78 4.57
C THR A 389 -1.84 -6.04 4.72
N CYS A 390 -2.29 -6.58 3.58
CA CYS A 390 -3.03 -7.83 3.46
C CYS A 390 -2.88 -8.34 2.02
N PRO A 391 -2.67 -9.65 1.78
CA PRO A 391 -2.50 -10.22 0.44
C PRO A 391 -3.85 -10.30 -0.30
N LYS A 392 -4.45 -9.14 -0.56
CA LYS A 392 -5.80 -8.99 -1.10
C LYS A 392 -5.84 -8.90 -2.63
N GLY A 393 -4.80 -9.37 -3.31
CA GLY A 393 -4.78 -9.48 -4.78
C GLY A 393 -4.21 -8.27 -5.54
N GLU A 394 -3.89 -7.16 -4.86
CA GLU A 394 -2.98 -6.15 -5.45
C GLU A 394 -1.56 -6.72 -5.51
N ILE A 395 -1.04 -6.86 -6.72
CA ILE A 395 0.31 -7.36 -6.99
C ILE A 395 0.95 -6.45 -8.04
N GLY A 396 2.26 -6.35 -8.07
CA GLY A 396 2.99 -5.52 -9.01
C GLY A 396 4.06 -6.30 -9.74
N LEU A 397 4.60 -5.69 -10.78
CA LEU A 397 5.80 -6.16 -11.47
C LEU A 397 6.99 -5.31 -11.02
N ASN A 398 8.05 -5.98 -10.54
CA ASN A 398 9.35 -5.34 -10.35
C ASN A 398 9.96 -5.03 -11.73
N MET A 399 9.94 -3.77 -12.11
CA MET A 399 10.44 -3.30 -13.42
C MET A 399 11.96 -3.44 -13.58
N ALA A 400 12.69 -3.74 -12.50
CA ALA A 400 14.12 -4.04 -12.53
C ALA A 400 14.42 -5.54 -12.51
N TRP A 401 13.40 -6.40 -12.68
CA TRP A 401 13.59 -7.86 -12.63
C TRP A 401 14.51 -8.34 -13.76
N PRO A 402 15.65 -8.98 -13.46
CA PRO A 402 16.67 -9.27 -14.48
C PRO A 402 16.23 -10.21 -15.60
N ALA A 403 15.36 -11.18 -15.31
CA ALA A 403 14.87 -12.13 -16.31
C ALA A 403 13.83 -11.52 -17.28
N GLY A 404 13.40 -10.27 -17.03
CA GLY A 404 12.37 -9.60 -17.83
C GLY A 404 10.98 -10.18 -17.62
N ALA A 405 10.08 -9.86 -18.55
CA ALA A 405 8.72 -10.37 -18.61
C ALA A 405 8.24 -10.39 -20.06
N ARG A 406 7.28 -11.25 -20.36
CA ARG A 406 6.56 -11.24 -21.65
C ARG A 406 5.25 -10.49 -21.49
N VAL A 407 4.87 -9.71 -22.49
CA VAL A 407 3.73 -8.80 -22.40
C VAL A 407 2.86 -8.95 -23.63
N TRP A 408 1.55 -9.05 -23.43
CA TRP A 408 0.56 -9.09 -24.51
C TRP A 408 -0.53 -8.07 -24.29
N THR A 409 -1.15 -7.59 -25.36
CA THR A 409 -2.53 -7.09 -25.28
C THR A 409 -3.48 -8.25 -24.96
N ALA A 410 -4.65 -7.93 -24.41
CA ALA A 410 -5.64 -8.93 -24.04
C ALA A 410 -6.97 -8.74 -24.75
N ASP A 411 -7.53 -9.83 -25.26
CA ASP A 411 -8.94 -9.93 -25.60
C ASP A 411 -9.74 -10.40 -24.39
N VAL A 412 -10.95 -9.85 -24.20
CA VAL A 412 -11.83 -10.19 -23.07
C VAL A 412 -13.06 -10.92 -23.59
N SER A 413 -13.26 -12.16 -23.13
CA SER A 413 -14.41 -12.99 -23.48
C SER A 413 -14.94 -13.72 -22.26
N GLY A 414 -16.24 -13.61 -21.97
CA GLY A 414 -16.85 -14.29 -20.81
C GLY A 414 -16.25 -13.93 -19.45
N GLY A 415 -15.60 -12.76 -19.32
CA GLY A 415 -14.88 -12.34 -18.11
C GLY A 415 -13.48 -12.93 -17.96
N LEU A 416 -13.01 -13.72 -18.92
CA LEU A 416 -11.66 -14.24 -19.02
C LEU A 416 -10.80 -13.38 -19.96
N LEU A 417 -9.50 -13.38 -19.74
CA LEU A 417 -8.52 -12.72 -20.59
C LEU A 417 -7.76 -13.73 -21.43
N HIS A 418 -7.52 -13.39 -22.70
CA HIS A 418 -6.76 -14.18 -23.64
C HIS A 418 -5.63 -13.32 -24.24
N PRO A 419 -4.37 -13.79 -24.23
CA PRO A 419 -3.28 -13.11 -24.91
C PRO A 419 -3.61 -12.94 -26.41
N ALA A 420 -3.47 -11.71 -26.93
CA ALA A 420 -3.76 -11.38 -28.32
C ALA A 420 -2.48 -11.07 -29.12
N GLU A 421 -1.90 -9.87 -28.94
CA GLU A 421 -0.66 -9.44 -29.60
C GLU A 421 0.49 -9.38 -28.58
N GLU A 422 1.57 -10.12 -28.82
CA GLU A 422 2.80 -9.98 -28.01
C GLU A 422 3.51 -8.67 -28.35
N LEU A 423 3.77 -7.86 -27.31
CA LEU A 423 4.44 -6.59 -27.43
C LEU A 423 5.92 -6.77 -27.05
N PRO A 424 6.88 -6.48 -27.96
CA PRO A 424 8.31 -6.58 -27.66
C PRO A 424 8.77 -5.39 -26.81
N LEU A 425 8.46 -5.43 -25.51
CA LEU A 425 8.68 -4.31 -24.58
C LEU A 425 9.91 -4.53 -23.70
N THR A 426 10.63 -3.45 -23.44
CA THR A 426 11.67 -3.40 -22.41
C THR A 426 11.07 -2.90 -21.10
N LEU A 427 11.32 -3.61 -19.99
CA LEU A 427 11.01 -3.12 -18.65
C LEU A 427 12.05 -2.07 -18.25
N VAL A 428 11.60 -0.87 -17.89
CA VAL A 428 12.48 0.23 -17.52
C VAL A 428 12.25 0.59 -16.05
N PRO A 429 13.26 0.46 -15.16
CA PRO A 429 13.16 0.84 -13.75
C PRO A 429 13.27 2.35 -13.56
N ARG A 430 12.39 3.08 -14.25
CA ARG A 430 12.22 4.52 -14.20
C ARG A 430 10.75 4.83 -14.01
N LEU A 431 10.43 5.76 -13.12
CA LEU A 431 9.08 6.24 -12.92
C LEU A 431 8.53 6.91 -14.18
N SER A 432 7.26 6.64 -14.45
CA SER A 432 6.44 7.39 -15.40
C SER A 432 6.41 8.88 -15.05
N ASP A 433 6.20 9.72 -16.06
CA ASP A 433 6.02 11.15 -15.84
C ASP A 433 4.82 11.39 -14.92
N LEU A 434 4.96 12.33 -13.98
CA LEU A 434 3.88 12.64 -13.05
C LEU A 434 2.57 12.93 -13.78
N ARG A 435 2.60 13.60 -14.95
CA ARG A 435 1.42 13.94 -15.78
C ARG A 435 0.61 12.71 -16.20
N ASP A 436 1.28 11.56 -16.35
CA ASP A 436 0.65 10.30 -16.77
C ASP A 436 0.00 9.55 -15.60
N THR A 437 0.20 10.02 -14.38
CA THR A 437 -0.35 9.44 -13.15
C THR A 437 -1.70 10.07 -12.79
N ALA A 438 -2.49 9.38 -11.96
CA ALA A 438 -3.74 9.95 -11.43
C ALA A 438 -3.48 11.23 -10.61
N LEU A 439 -2.38 11.27 -9.85
CA LEU A 439 -1.98 12.44 -9.07
C LEU A 439 -1.65 13.64 -9.97
N GLY A 440 -0.90 13.42 -11.04
CA GLY A 440 -0.59 14.48 -11.99
C GLY A 440 -1.84 14.98 -12.70
N ARG A 441 -2.70 14.08 -13.18
CA ARG A 441 -3.98 14.49 -13.80
C ARG A 441 -4.81 15.35 -12.84
N ALA A 442 -4.92 15.00 -11.57
CA ALA A 442 -5.64 15.81 -10.58
C ALA A 442 -5.04 17.21 -10.38
N ARG A 443 -3.75 17.41 -10.69
CA ARG A 443 -3.03 18.68 -10.50
C ARG A 443 -2.88 19.54 -11.74
N PHE A 444 -2.69 18.89 -12.89
CA PHE A 444 -2.45 19.55 -14.16
C PHE A 444 -3.74 19.80 -14.95
N THR A 445 -4.87 19.22 -14.54
CA THR A 445 -6.17 19.58 -15.12
C THR A 445 -6.60 20.94 -14.57
N LEU A 446 -6.59 21.98 -15.40
CA LEU A 446 -7.26 23.25 -15.10
C LEU A 446 -8.76 22.99 -14.89
N PRO A 447 -9.45 23.75 -14.02
CA PRO A 447 -10.88 23.59 -13.81
C PRO A 447 -11.66 24.09 -15.03
N ASN A 448 -11.84 23.23 -16.04
CA ASN A 448 -12.94 23.38 -16.98
C ASN A 448 -14.10 22.51 -16.48
N ASN A 449 -15.10 23.21 -15.94
CA ASN A 449 -16.42 22.68 -15.64
C ASN A 449 -17.06 22.08 -16.91
N GLU A 450 -17.96 21.09 -16.69
CA GLU A 450 -19.04 20.61 -17.58
C GLU A 450 -18.97 19.25 -18.30
N GLN A 451 -17.95 18.39 -18.15
CA GLN A 451 -18.02 17.05 -18.79
C GLN A 451 -17.70 15.83 -17.92
N ARG A 452 -17.91 15.90 -16.60
CA ARG A 452 -17.68 14.75 -15.69
C ARG A 452 -18.85 14.43 -14.76
N ARG A 453 -20.08 14.46 -15.30
CA ARG A 453 -21.28 13.92 -14.60
C ARG A 453 -21.78 12.59 -15.15
N GLN A 454 -20.90 11.82 -15.78
CA GLN A 454 -21.14 10.41 -16.09
C GLN A 454 -19.86 9.63 -15.76
N HIS A 455 -19.68 9.29 -14.48
CA HIS A 455 -18.64 8.39 -13.97
C HIS A 455 -19.24 7.47 -12.94
#